data_AF-M0JKF2-F1
#
_entry.id   AF-M0JKF2-F1
#
_cell.length_a   1.000
_cell.length_b   1.000
_cell.length_c   1.000
_cell.angle_alpha   90.00
_cell.angle_beta   90.00
_cell.angle_gamma   90.00
#
_symmetry.space_group_name_H-M   'P 1'
#
loop_
_entity.id
_entity.type
_entity.pdbx_description
1 polymer ?
#
loop_
_entity_poly.entity_id
_entity_poly.type
_entity_poly.pdbx_seq_one_letter_code
_entity_poly.pdbx_strand_id
1 'polypeptide(L)' 'MDLTRTQRRLLWTGTALAGVLHLLVPGLLLSLARLGYRWVLAVKFTPTAESRRRVRLLGVAFFAVAAVLKRILD' A
#
# COMPACT_ATOMS: atom_id res chain seq x y z
N MET A 1 -3.05 22.01 11.26
CA MET A 1 -2.62 21.03 12.28
C MET A 1 -1.14 20.79 12.07
N ASP A 2 -0.28 21.19 13.00
CA ASP A 2 1.13 20.86 12.92
C ASP A 2 1.34 19.40 13.30
N LEU A 3 2.00 18.65 12.40
CA LEU A 3 2.40 17.28 12.67
C LEU A 3 3.64 17.28 13.55
N THR A 4 3.67 16.42 14.57
CA THR A 4 4.88 16.18 15.35
C THR A 4 5.95 15.49 14.51
N ARG A 5 7.22 15.59 14.91
CA ARG A 5 8.34 14.90 14.25
C ARG A 5 8.09 13.38 14.15
N THR A 6 7.49 12.80 15.18
CA THR A 6 7.12 11.37 15.22
C THR A 6 6.03 11.07 14.21
N GLN A 7 4.98 11.89 14.11
CA GLN A 7 3.91 11.70 13.12
C GLN A 7 4.44 11.81 11.68
N ARG A 8 5.32 12.78 11.39
CA ARG A 8 5.97 12.91 10.09
C ARG A 8 6.76 11.65 9.72
N ARG A 9 7.56 11.14 10.67
CA ARG A 9 8.35 9.92 10.47
C ARG A 9 7.46 8.69 10.27
N LEU A 10 6.39 8.55 11.05
CA LEU A 10 5.44 7.44 10.92
C LEU A 10 4.71 7.48 9.57
N LEU A 11 4.27 8.66 9.12
CA LEU A 11 3.65 8.83 7.81
C LEU A 11 4.61 8.40 6.70
N TRP A 12 5.82 8.96 6.68
CA TRP A 12 6.82 8.60 5.67
C TRP A 12 7.16 7.11 5.69
N THR A 13 7.45 6.55 6.87
CA THR A 13 7.82 5.14 7.03
C THR A 13 6.68 4.22 6.63
N GLY A 14 5.45 4.55 7.05
CA GLY A 14 4.26 3.79 6.71
C GLY A 14 3.98 3.79 5.21
N THR A 15 4.09 4.94 4.54
CA THR A 15 3.92 5.04 3.08
C THR A 15 5.00 4.27 2.33
N ALA A 16 6.26 4.39 2.74
CA ALA A 16 7.36 3.63 2.14
C ALA A 16 7.18 2.12 2.33
N LEU A 17 6.80 1.68 3.54
CA LEU A 17 6.54 0.28 3.85
C LEU A 17 5.37 -0.27 3.02
N ALA A 18 4.29 0.51 2.85
CA ALA A 18 3.19 0.14 1.97
C ALA A 18 3.70 -0.08 0.53
N GLY A 19 4.57 0.79 0.02
CA GLY A 19 5.21 0.63 -1.28
C GLY A 19 5.99 -0.69 -1.41
N VAL A 20 6.82 -1.00 -0.41
CA VAL A 20 7.59 -2.26 -0.35
C VAL A 20 6.67 -3.48 -0.41
N LEU A 21 5.64 -3.52 0.43
CA LEU A 21 4.71 -4.65 0.49
C LEU A 21 3.98 -4.86 -0.84
N HIS A 22 3.56 -3.78 -1.48
CA HIS A 22 2.84 -3.81 -2.75
C HIS A 22 3.73 -4.28 -3.93
N LEU A 23 5.03 -3.95 -3.92
CA LEU A 23 5.97 -4.42 -4.94
C LEU A 23 6.38 -5.89 -4.73
N LEU A 24 6.79 -6.24 -3.52
CA LEU A 24 7.47 -7.51 -3.25
C LEU A 24 6.47 -8.66 -3.05
N VAL A 25 5.36 -8.42 -2.37
CA VAL A 25 4.42 -9.48 -1.98
C VAL A 25 2.97 -9.24 -2.46
N PRO A 26 2.74 -8.86 -3.74
CA PRO A 26 1.39 -8.59 -4.25
C PRO A 26 0.46 -9.82 -4.19
N GLY A 27 1.03 -11.03 -4.25
CA GLY A 27 0.26 -12.27 -4.11
C GLY A 27 -0.34 -12.43 -2.72
N LEU A 28 0.42 -12.12 -1.67
CA LEU A 28 -0.05 -12.17 -0.29
C LEU A 28 -1.15 -11.14 -0.05
N LEU A 29 -0.96 -9.91 -0.54
CA LEU A 29 -1.96 -8.85 -0.46
C LEU A 29 -3.28 -9.25 -1.13
N LEU A 30 -3.22 -9.85 -2.32
CA LEU A 30 -4.40 -10.33 -3.03
C LEU A 30 -5.08 -11.53 -2.32
N SER A 31 -4.32 -12.40 -1.67
CA SER A 31 -4.87 -13.49 -0.85
C SER A 31 -5.60 -12.96 0.39
N LEU A 32 -5.01 -11.97 1.07
CA LEU A 32 -5.65 -11.29 2.19
C LEU A 32 -6.91 -10.53 1.73
N ALA A 33 -6.84 -9.85 0.59
CA ALA A 33 -8.00 -9.19 0.00
C ALA A 33 -9.10 -10.21 -0.33
N ARG A 34 -8.77 -11.35 -0.93
CA ARG A 34 -9.74 -12.42 -1.18
C ARG A 34 -10.43 -12.88 0.10
N LEU A 35 -9.66 -13.07 1.17
CA LEU A 35 -10.19 -13.45 2.48
C LEU A 35 -11.12 -12.37 3.03
N GLY A 36 -10.68 -11.12 3.06
CA GLY A 36 -11.46 -9.99 3.58
C GLY A 36 -12.74 -9.75 2.78
N TYR A 37 -12.68 -9.78 1.44
CA TYR A 37 -13.85 -9.65 0.58
C TYR A 37 -14.85 -10.77 0.83
N ARG A 38 -14.38 -12.01 1.01
CA ARG A 38 -15.27 -13.13 1.30
C ARG A 38 -15.93 -13.01 2.68
N TRP A 39 -15.17 -12.67 3.71
CA TRP A 39 -15.67 -12.70 5.10
C TRP A 39 -16.40 -11.45 5.53
N VAL A 40 -15.87 -10.27 5.16
CA VAL A 40 -16.41 -8.98 5.60
C VAL A 40 -17.47 -8.48 4.62
N LEU A 41 -17.23 -8.67 3.32
CA LEU A 41 -18.08 -8.12 2.26
C LEU A 41 -19.00 -9.15 1.62
N ALA A 42 -18.85 -10.44 1.94
CA ALA A 42 -19.56 -11.55 1.28
C ALA A 42 -19.41 -11.56 -0.27
N VAL A 43 -18.31 -10.99 -0.79
CA VAL A 43 -18.03 -10.90 -2.24
C VAL A 43 -16.96 -11.92 -2.64
N LYS A 44 -17.21 -12.65 -3.74
CA LYS A 44 -16.21 -13.54 -4.34
C LYS A 44 -15.18 -12.74 -5.15
N PHE A 45 -13.98 -12.60 -4.60
CA PHE A 45 -12.86 -11.97 -5.30
C PHE A 45 -11.89 -13.02 -5.89
N THR A 46 -11.73 -13.01 -7.21
CA THR A 46 -10.79 -13.89 -7.93
C THR A 46 -9.66 -13.04 -8.53
N PRO A 47 -8.49 -12.93 -7.87
CA PRO A 47 -7.36 -12.17 -8.40
C PRO A 47 -6.86 -12.74 -9.73
N THR A 48 -6.60 -11.84 -10.67
CA THR A 48 -6.05 -12.16 -11.99
C THR A 48 -4.59 -11.71 -12.10
N ALA A 49 -3.92 -12.06 -13.21
CA ALA A 49 -2.59 -11.54 -13.51
C ALA A 49 -2.58 -10.00 -13.55
N GLU A 50 -3.62 -9.39 -14.13
CA GLU A 50 -3.80 -7.93 -14.14
C GLU A 50 -3.98 -7.36 -12.74
N SER A 51 -4.71 -8.03 -11.83
CA SER A 51 -4.79 -7.60 -10.43
C SER A 51 -3.40 -7.53 -9.79
N ARG A 52 -2.54 -8.53 -10.03
CA ARG A 52 -1.18 -8.55 -9.49
C ARG A 52 -0.31 -7.43 -10.05
N ARG A 53 -0.43 -7.14 -11.35
CA ARG A 53 0.26 -6.01 -11.99
C ARG A 53 -0.19 -4.68 -11.41
N ARG A 54 -1.50 -4.47 -11.23
CA ARG A 54 -2.05 -3.25 -10.62
C ARG A 54 -1.58 -3.06 -9.18
N VAL A 55 -1.54 -4.11 -8.36
CA VAL A 55 -0.99 -4.03 -6.99
C VAL A 55 0.48 -3.62 -7.01
N ARG A 56 1.29 -4.12 -7.95
CA ARG A 56 2.68 -3.65 -8.11
C ARG A 56 2.76 -2.18 -8.51
N LEU A 57 1.91 -1.73 -9.44
CA LEU A 57 1.84 -0.31 -9.85
C LEU A 57 1.44 0.59 -8.67
N LEU A 58 0.54 0.14 -7.80
CA LEU A 58 0.24 0.85 -6.55
C LEU A 58 1.48 0.96 -5.66
N GLY A 59 2.33 -0.07 -5.61
CA GLY A 59 3.61 0.01 -4.91
C GLY A 59 4.52 1.13 -5.42
N VAL A 60 4.62 1.28 -6.75
CA VAL A 60 5.35 2.41 -7.37
C VAL A 60 4.73 3.74 -6.99
N ALA A 61 3.41 3.85 -7.03
CA ALA A 61 2.70 5.07 -6.63
C ALA A 61 2.96 5.42 -5.15
N PHE A 62 2.95 4.44 -4.24
CA PHE A 62 3.30 4.65 -2.84
C PHE A 62 4.72 5.19 -2.66
N PHE A 63 5.70 4.70 -3.42
CA PHE A 63 7.05 5.27 -3.37
C PHE A 63 7.11 6.71 -3.90
N ALA A 64 6.39 7.02 -4.98
CA ALA A 64 6.30 8.39 -5.47
C ALA A 64 5.70 9.32 -4.39
N VAL A 65 4.62 8.89 -3.72
CA VAL A 65 4.02 9.63 -2.61
C VAL A 65 5.00 9.75 -1.44
N ALA A 66 5.71 8.69 -1.07
CA ALA A 66 6.70 8.73 0.02
C ALA A 66 7.84 9.71 -0.28
N ALA A 67 8.28 9.80 -1.53
CA ALA A 67 9.30 10.76 -1.96
C ALA A 67 8.78 12.22 -1.87
N VAL A 68 7.54 12.46 -2.31
CA VAL A 68 6.88 13.77 -2.19
C VAL A 68 6.68 14.14 -0.71
N LEU A 69 6.21 13.19 0.12
CA LEU A 69 6.06 13.39 1.56
C LEU A 69 7.39 13.73 2.21
N LYS A 70 8.47 13.02 1.87
CA LYS A 70 9.81 13.35 2.37
C LYS A 70 10.16 14.81 2.06
N ARG A 71 9.97 15.24 0.81
CA ARG A 71 10.27 16.61 0.37
C ARG A 71 9.42 17.69 1.06
N ILE A 72 8.18 17.39 1.44
CA ILE A 72 7.27 18.34 2.09
C ILE A 72 7.49 18.37 3.62
N LEU A 73 7.91 17.24 4.20
CA LEU A 73 8.05 17.06 5.64
C LEU A 73 9.47 17.31 6.17
N ASP A 74 10.46 17.36 5.28
CA ASP A 74 11.83 17.87 5.51
C ASP A 74 11.83 19.41 5.53
#